data_AF-A0A951SW66-F1
#
_entry.id   AF-A0A951SW66-F1
#
_cell.length_a   1.000
_cell.length_b   1.000
_cell.length_c   1.000
_cell.angle_alpha   90.00
_cell.angle_beta   90.00
_cell.angle_gamma   90.00
#
_symmetry.space_group_name_H-M   'P 1'
#
loop_
_entity.id
_entity.type
_entity.pdbx_description
1 polymer ?
#
loop_
_entity_poly.entity_id
_entity_poly.type
_entity_poly.pdbx_seq_one_letter_code
_entity_poly.pdbx_strand_id
1 'polypeptide(L)'
;MFQTHFSEAKNIEDKQVLTEVAKKVSLNQERTVEVLSSDEFGYEVSQDILESRNLGIRGVPFLLINKKYAVSGAQPVEAFANALKQTFEEWQKENPQIVSLNTSADGSSCSVDGCD
;
A
#
# COMPACT_ATOMS: atom_id res chain seq x y z
N MET A 1 2.84 -15.97 -5.48
CA MET A 1 2.27 -15.59 -6.79
C MET A 1 3.37 -15.30 -7.82
N PHE A 2 4.15 -14.21 -7.72
CA PHE A 2 5.15 -13.89 -8.73
C PHE A 2 6.20 -14.99 -8.99
N GLN A 3 6.79 -15.56 -7.94
CA GLN A 3 7.71 -16.69 -8.08
C GLN A 3 7.07 -17.89 -8.80
N THR A 4 5.82 -18.21 -8.45
CA THR A 4 5.06 -19.32 -9.04
C THR A 4 4.84 -19.14 -10.54
N HIS A 5 4.54 -17.90 -10.98
CA HIS A 5 4.32 -17.60 -12.38
C HIS A 5 5.64 -17.45 -13.15
N PHE A 6 6.52 -16.56 -12.70
CA PHE A 6 7.71 -16.16 -13.47
C PHE A 6 8.93 -17.07 -13.30
N SER A 7 9.06 -17.75 -12.17
CA SER A 7 10.23 -18.62 -11.90
C SER A 7 9.89 -20.11 -12.01
N GLU A 8 8.71 -20.52 -11.53
CA GLU A 8 8.27 -21.93 -11.55
C GLU A 8 7.44 -22.28 -12.79
N ALA A 9 7.07 -21.29 -13.62
CA ALA A 9 6.26 -21.46 -14.84
C ALA A 9 4.93 -22.22 -14.61
N LYS A 10 4.34 -22.10 -13.41
CA LYS A 10 3.05 -22.73 -13.09
C LYS A 10 1.89 -21.84 -13.53
N ASN A 11 0.79 -22.48 -13.88
CA ASN A 11 -0.45 -21.79 -14.24
C ASN A 11 -1.08 -21.16 -12.99
N ILE A 12 -1.12 -19.82 -12.93
CA ILE A 12 -1.75 -19.07 -11.83
C ILE A 12 -3.25 -18.84 -12.06
N GLU A 13 -3.83 -19.32 -13.16
CA GLU A 13 -5.28 -19.41 -13.35
C GLU A 13 -5.86 -20.71 -12.74
N ASP A 14 -5.00 -21.67 -12.39
CA ASP A 14 -5.42 -22.90 -11.72
C ASP A 14 -5.66 -22.64 -10.22
N LYS A 15 -6.90 -22.87 -9.77
CA LYS A 15 -7.29 -22.70 -8.37
C LYS A 15 -6.48 -23.57 -7.42
N GLN A 16 -6.09 -24.78 -7.81
CA GLN A 16 -5.26 -25.65 -6.97
C GLN A 16 -3.86 -25.05 -6.77
N VAL A 17 -3.27 -24.49 -7.83
CA VAL A 17 -1.99 -23.79 -7.75
C VAL A 17 -2.10 -22.56 -6.83
N LEU A 18 -3.18 -21.78 -6.95
CA LEU A 18 -3.43 -20.63 -6.08
C LEU A 18 -3.66 -21.02 -4.61
N THR A 19 -4.40 -22.09 -4.33
CA THR A 19 -4.59 -22.60 -2.96
C THR A 19 -3.27 -23.04 -2.32
N GLU A 20 -2.40 -23.72 -3.06
CA GLU A 20 -1.07 -24.09 -2.57
C GLU A 20 -0.18 -22.86 -2.33
N VAL A 21 -0.27 -21.83 -3.19
CA VAL A 21 0.42 -20.56 -2.96
C VAL A 21 -0.10 -19.84 -1.72
N ALA A 22 -1.41 -19.82 -1.50
CA ALA A 22 -2.03 -19.21 -0.33
C ALA A 22 -1.59 -19.90 0.97
N LYS A 23 -1.54 -21.24 0.96
CA LYS A 23 -1.01 -22.04 2.08
C LYS A 23 0.43 -21.70 2.42
N LYS A 24 1.31 -21.50 1.42
CA LYS A 24 2.72 -21.12 1.62
C LYS A 24 2.89 -19.78 2.34
N VAL A 25 1.91 -18.87 2.23
CA VAL A 25 1.89 -17.58 2.93
C VAL A 25 0.95 -17.61 4.15
N SER A 26 0.62 -18.80 4.65
CA SER A 26 -0.16 -19.03 5.87
C SER A 26 -1.62 -18.55 5.82
N LEU A 27 -2.20 -18.41 4.62
CA LEU A 27 -3.64 -18.19 4.48
C LEU A 27 -4.42 -19.49 4.70
N ASN A 28 -5.63 -19.38 5.25
CA ASN A 28 -6.53 -20.51 5.45
C ASN A 28 -6.96 -21.11 4.10
N GLN A 29 -6.81 -22.42 3.93
CA GLN A 29 -7.03 -23.10 2.66
C GLN A 29 -8.52 -23.19 2.31
N GLU A 30 -9.37 -23.53 3.29
CA GLU A 30 -10.82 -23.65 3.10
C GLU A 30 -11.39 -22.33 2.60
N ARG A 31 -11.05 -21.24 3.29
CA ARG A 31 -11.44 -19.87 2.95
C ARG A 31 -10.90 -19.43 1.59
N THR A 32 -9.67 -19.81 1.27
CA THR A 32 -9.08 -19.52 -0.05
C THR A 32 -9.90 -20.20 -1.15
N VAL A 33 -10.28 -21.47 -0.97
CA VAL A 33 -11.09 -22.20 -1.95
C VAL A 33 -12.48 -21.58 -2.10
N GLU A 34 -13.11 -21.17 -1.00
CA GLU A 34 -14.39 -20.45 -1.01
C GLU A 34 -14.30 -19.16 -1.84
N VAL A 35 -13.30 -18.32 -1.54
CA VAL A 35 -13.08 -17.04 -2.23
C VAL A 35 -12.76 -17.25 -3.70
N LEU A 36 -11.89 -18.21 -4.04
CA LEU A 36 -11.57 -18.54 -5.44
C LEU A 36 -12.76 -19.12 -6.20
N SER A 37 -13.81 -19.55 -5.50
CA SER A 37 -15.04 -20.09 -6.08
C SER A 37 -16.20 -19.10 -6.06
N SER A 38 -15.97 -17.86 -5.62
CA SER A 38 -16.95 -16.79 -5.57
C SER A 38 -16.43 -15.52 -6.25
N ASP A 39 -17.29 -14.50 -6.31
CA ASP A 39 -16.94 -13.17 -6.81
C ASP A 39 -16.61 -12.19 -5.68
N GLU A 40 -16.29 -12.69 -4.48
CA GLU A 40 -16.24 -11.87 -3.26
C GLU A 40 -15.35 -10.63 -3.37
N PHE A 41 -14.17 -10.75 -4.01
CA PHE A 41 -13.24 -9.62 -4.22
C PHE A 41 -13.30 -9.03 -5.64
N GLY A 42 -14.25 -9.48 -6.47
CA GLY A 42 -14.35 -9.06 -7.87
C GLY A 42 -14.68 -7.57 -8.02
N TYR A 43 -15.47 -7.03 -7.09
CA TYR A 43 -15.80 -5.60 -7.06
C TYR A 43 -14.57 -4.75 -6.73
N GLU A 44 -13.82 -5.10 -5.70
CA GLU A 44 -12.62 -4.42 -5.23
C GLU A 44 -11.54 -4.39 -6.31
N VAL A 45 -11.27 -5.53 -6.95
CA VAL A 45 -10.33 -5.61 -8.08
C VAL A 45 -10.77 -4.70 -9.24
N SER A 46 -12.09 -4.64 -9.51
CA SER A 46 -12.63 -3.75 -10.54
C SER A 46 -12.48 -2.27 -10.18
N GLN A 47 -12.67 -1.92 -8.90
CA GLN A 47 -12.46 -0.55 -8.41
C GLN A 47 -10.99 -0.13 -8.52
N ASP A 48 -10.04 -0.99 -8.15
CA ASP A 48 -8.60 -0.68 -8.28
C ASP A 48 -8.21 -0.39 -9.74
N ILE A 49 -8.75 -1.16 -10.69
CA ILE A 49 -8.52 -0.95 -12.13
C ILE A 49 -9.14 0.38 -12.58
N LEU A 50 -10.35 0.71 -12.12
CA LEU A 50 -11.04 1.96 -12.46
C LEU A 50 -10.32 3.17 -11.88
N GLU A 51 -9.89 3.11 -10.62
CA GLU A 51 -9.09 4.16 -9.98
C GLU A 51 -7.82 4.42 -10.77
N SER A 52 -7.09 3.37 -11.16
CA SER A 52 -5.86 3.51 -11.95
C SER A 52 -6.10 4.23 -13.28
N ARG A 53 -7.21 3.90 -13.97
CA ARG A 53 -7.58 4.52 -15.25
C ARG A 53 -7.97 5.98 -15.09
N ASN A 54 -8.71 6.30 -14.03
CA ASN A 54 -9.11 7.67 -13.70
C ASN A 54 -7.91 8.56 -13.35
N LEU A 55 -6.87 7.97 -12.74
CA LEU A 55 -5.59 8.63 -12.47
C LEU A 55 -4.67 8.70 -13.72
N GLY A 56 -5.12 8.20 -14.88
CA GLY A 56 -4.35 8.22 -16.13
C GLY A 56 -3.26 7.16 -16.21
N ILE A 57 -3.24 6.18 -15.31
CA ILE A 57 -2.28 5.07 -15.30
C ILE A 57 -2.63 4.12 -16.44
N ARG A 58 -1.67 3.89 -17.35
CA ARG A 58 -1.85 3.05 -18.56
C ARG A 58 -0.94 1.83 -18.62
N GLY A 59 -0.06 1.65 -17.64
CA GLY A 59 0.92 0.57 -17.61
C GLY A 59 1.42 0.30 -16.21
N VAL A 60 1.95 -0.89 -16.01
CA VAL A 60 2.51 -1.38 -14.74
C VAL A 60 3.96 -1.83 -14.94
N PRO A 61 4.81 -1.80 -13.89
CA PRO A 61 4.52 -1.32 -12.53
C PRO A 61 4.39 0.21 -12.47
N PHE A 62 3.56 0.70 -11.54
CA PHE A 62 3.35 2.13 -11.31
C PHE A 62 3.24 2.36 -9.80
N LEU A 63 4.02 3.31 -9.27
CA LEU A 63 3.97 3.69 -7.86
C LEU A 63 3.49 5.13 -7.75
N LEU A 64 2.38 5.34 -7.04
CA LEU A 64 1.86 6.65 -6.67
C LEU A 64 2.19 6.94 -5.20
N ILE A 65 3.05 7.91 -4.95
CA ILE A 65 3.55 8.28 -3.62
C ILE A 65 2.81 9.53 -3.15
N ASN A 66 2.20 9.43 -1.96
CA ASN A 66 1.42 10.49 -1.33
C ASN A 66 0.35 11.13 -2.26
N LYS A 67 -0.23 10.35 -3.18
CA LYS A 67 -1.19 10.81 -4.20
C LYS A 67 -0.73 12.03 -5.02
N LYS A 68 0.58 12.29 -5.07
CA LYS A 68 1.18 13.50 -5.66
C LYS A 68 2.29 13.16 -6.65
N TYR A 69 3.16 12.22 -6.29
CA TYR A 69 4.33 11.84 -7.09
C TYR A 69 4.15 10.47 -7.71
N ALA A 70 4.58 10.31 -8.96
CA ALA A 70 4.48 9.06 -9.69
C ALA A 70 5.86 8.56 -10.13
N VAL A 71 6.11 7.26 -9.93
CA VAL A 71 7.24 6.55 -10.53
C VAL A 71 6.67 5.46 -11.44
N SER A 72 6.87 5.61 -12.75
CA SER A 72 6.30 4.72 -13.77
C SER A 72 7.38 3.78 -14.33
N GLY A 73 7.05 2.50 -14.39
CA GLY A 73 7.93 1.45 -14.91
C GLY A 73 8.90 0.90 -13.86
N ALA A 74 9.66 -0.12 -14.29
CA ALA A 74 10.70 -0.75 -13.47
C ALA A 74 11.96 0.13 -13.44
N GLN A 75 11.92 1.17 -12.62
CA GLN A 75 13.01 2.14 -12.46
C GLN A 75 14.15 1.58 -11.57
N PRO A 76 15.35 2.18 -11.63
CA PRO A 76 16.43 1.88 -10.68
C PRO A 76 16.04 2.18 -9.23
N VAL A 77 16.69 1.52 -8.28
CA VAL A 77 16.44 1.68 -6.83
C VAL A 77 16.63 3.14 -6.39
N GLU A 78 17.61 3.82 -6.98
CA GLU A 78 17.94 5.22 -6.70
C GLU A 78 16.77 6.15 -7.05
N ALA A 79 16.04 5.87 -8.13
CA ALA A 79 14.88 6.67 -8.51
C ALA A 79 13.75 6.56 -7.46
N PHE A 80 13.51 5.36 -6.94
CA PHE A 80 12.54 5.15 -5.87
C PHE A 80 12.98 5.82 -4.56
N ALA A 81 14.24 5.65 -4.16
CA ALA A 81 14.79 6.26 -2.95
C ALA A 81 14.69 7.79 -2.98
N ASN A 82 15.05 8.40 -4.12
CA ASN A 82 14.94 9.85 -4.31
C ASN A 82 13.48 10.33 -4.27
N ALA A 83 12.57 9.61 -4.94
CA ALA A 83 11.15 9.96 -4.94
C ALA A 83 10.53 9.91 -3.53
N LEU A 84 10.87 8.88 -2.74
CA LEU A 84 10.43 8.76 -1.34
C LEU A 84 10.99 9.89 -0.47
N LYS A 85 12.30 10.16 -0.57
CA LYS A 85 12.97 11.22 0.19
C LYS A 85 12.36 12.59 -0.12
N GLN A 86 12.22 12.93 -1.39
CA GLN A 86 11.63 14.19 -1.82
C GLN A 86 10.19 14.33 -1.31
N THR A 87 9.37 13.30 -1.50
CA THR A 87 7.97 13.33 -1.08
C THR A 87 7.84 13.53 0.44
N PHE A 88 8.71 12.88 1.22
CA PHE A 88 8.71 12.99 2.67
C PHE A 88 9.19 14.36 3.17
N GLU A 89 10.24 14.92 2.57
CA GLU A 89 10.73 16.27 2.89
C GLU A 89 9.67 17.35 2.62
N GLU A 90 8.88 17.20 1.56
CA GLU A 90 7.77 18.10 1.27
C GLU A 90 6.62 17.93 2.27
N TRP A 91 6.23 16.69 2.56
CA TRP A 91 5.20 16.41 3.57
C TRP A 91 5.56 17.01 4.93
N GLN A 92 6.84 16.93 5.35
CA GLN A 92 7.31 17.49 6.62
C GLN A 92 7.17 19.03 6.67
N LYS A 93 7.37 19.72 5.55
CA LYS A 93 7.18 21.18 5.45
C LYS A 93 5.71 21.57 5.57
N GLU A 94 4.82 20.76 5.00
CA GLU A 94 3.36 20.97 5.06
C GLU A 94 2.77 20.53 6.42
N ASN A 95 3.47 19.69 7.18
CA ASN A 95 3.03 19.13 8.46
C ASN A 95 4.10 19.38 9.54
N PRO A 96 4.37 20.65 9.90
CA PRO A 96 5.35 20.95 10.93
C PRO A 96 4.91 20.36 12.27
N GLN A 97 5.87 19.82 13.02
CA GLN A 97 5.63 19.40 14.40
C GLN A 97 5.14 20.61 15.20
N ILE A 98 4.06 20.43 15.96
CA ILE A 98 3.55 21.49 16.84
C ILE A 98 4.62 21.74 17.91
N VAL A 99 5.30 22.87 17.80
CA VAL A 99 6.20 23.36 18.84
C VAL A 99 5.34 24.10 19.85
N SER A 100 5.16 23.52 21.04
CA SER A 100 4.53 24.24 22.14
C SER A 100 5.45 25.40 22.55
N LEU A 101 5.00 26.63 22.30
CA LEU A 101 5.67 27.85 22.75
C LEU A 101 5.32 28.21 24.19
N ASN A 102 4.33 27.52 24.77
CA ASN A 102 3.86 27.72 26.14
C ASN A 102 4.39 26.61 27.04
N THR A 103 5.70 26.64 27.33
CA THR A 103 6.24 26.07 28.58
C THR A 103 6.32 27.16 29.66
N SER A 104 5.33 28.04 29.70
CA SER A 104 5.05 28.93 30.83
C SER A 104 3.90 28.29 31.60
N ALA A 105 4.19 27.89 32.84
CA ALA A 105 3.37 27.06 33.71
C ALA A 105 2.12 27.78 34.27
N ASP A 106 1.24 28.32 33.41
CA ASP A 106 0.00 29.00 33.83
C ASP A 106 -1.19 28.75 32.87
N GLY A 107 -1.17 27.63 32.14
CA GLY A 107 -2.32 27.19 31.35
C GLY A 107 -2.72 25.78 31.76
N SER A 108 -3.87 25.62 32.42
CA SER A 108 -4.46 24.31 32.71
C SER A 108 -4.61 23.50 31.43
N SER A 109 -3.78 22.46 31.28
CA SER A 109 -3.89 21.49 30.20
C SER A 109 -4.02 20.10 30.80
N CYS A 110 -5.00 19.35 30.33
CA CYS A 110 -5.17 17.95 30.69
C CYS A 110 -4.18 17.10 29.93
N SER A 111 -3.28 16.44 30.66
CA SER A 111 -2.40 15.41 30.13
C SER A 111 -2.98 14.01 30.41
N VAL A 112 -2.29 12.97 29.93
CA VAL A 112 -2.61 11.56 30.25
C VAL A 112 -2.55 11.26 31.76
N ASP A 113 -1.88 12.12 32.52
CA ASP A 113 -1.72 12.01 33.97
C ASP A 113 -2.74 12.87 34.74
N GLY A 114 -3.66 13.55 34.03
CA GLY A 114 -4.69 14.42 34.60
C GLY A 114 -4.53 15.89 34.22
N CYS A 115 -5.49 16.69 34.66
CA CYS A 115 -5.53 18.15 34.48
C CYS A 115 -5.19 18.84 35.80
N ASP A 116 -4.42 19.92 35.73
CA ASP A 116 -4.28 20.90 36.83
C ASP A 116 -5.43 21.92 36.82
#